data_AF-A0A0E3PJ44-F1
#
_entry.id   AF-A0A0E3PJ44-F1
#
_cell.length_a   1.000
_cell.length_b   1.000
_cell.length_c   1.000
_cell.angle_alpha   90.00
_cell.angle_beta   90.00
_cell.angle_gamma   90.00
#
_symmetry.space_group_name_H-M   'P 1'
#
loop_
_entity.id
_entity.type
_entity.pdbx_description
1 polymer ?
#
loop_
_entity_poly.entity_id
_entity_poly.type
_entity_poly.pdbx_seq_one_letter_code
_entity_poly.pdbx_strand_id
1 'polypeptide(L)'
;MLRPGKPPQSYRDLGRGISRRQFRKFVYDEIIARDKTNLYIFWLKDKSLADLDNLPDPDILTNVIIGNMEVSLASFKEMIVTINGDREEMVKRIKK
;
A
#
# COMPACT_ATOMS: atom_id res chain seq x y z
N MET A 1 14.08 -28.85 27.94
CA MET A 1 13.76 -28.74 26.50
C MET A 1 12.35 -29.27 26.27
N LEU A 2 11.40 -28.41 25.92
CA LEU A 2 10.05 -28.83 25.55
C LEU A 2 10.09 -29.40 24.12
N ARG A 3 9.66 -30.65 23.94
CA ARG A 3 9.52 -31.24 22.60
C ARG A 3 8.37 -30.51 21.89
N PRO A 4 8.54 -30.02 20.64
CA PRO A 4 7.41 -29.46 19.92
C PRO A 4 6.30 -30.51 19.81
N GLY A 5 5.12 -30.16 20.31
CA GLY A 5 3.95 -31.04 20.30
C GLY A 5 3.63 -31.49 18.87
N LYS A 6 3.06 -32.70 18.73
CA LYS A 6 2.57 -33.17 17.42
C LYS A 6 1.65 -32.10 16.83
N PRO A 7 1.84 -31.71 15.56
CA PRO A 7 1.01 -30.66 14.96
C PRO A 7 -0.46 -31.08 15.02
N PRO A 8 -1.39 -30.15 15.34
CA PRO A 8 -2.83 -30.39 15.31
C PRO A 8 -3.28 -31.08 14.03
N GLN A 9 -4.25 -31.98 14.14
CA GLN A 9 -4.74 -32.79 13.03
C GLN A 9 -5.22 -31.93 11.84
N SER A 10 -5.72 -30.72 12.11
CA SER A 10 -6.15 -29.72 11.13
C SER A 10 -5.08 -29.35 10.09
N TYR A 11 -3.79 -29.52 10.39
CA TYR A 11 -2.71 -29.31 9.41
C TYR A 11 -2.66 -30.39 8.32
N ARG A 12 -3.22 -31.59 8.53
CA ARG A 12 -3.26 -32.66 7.51
C ARG A 12 -4.36 -32.42 6.47
N ASP A 13 -5.43 -31.73 6.85
CA ASP A 13 -6.62 -31.53 6.03
C ASP A 13 -6.51 -30.33 5.07
N LEU A 14 -5.47 -29.50 5.21
CA LEU A 14 -5.17 -28.38 4.29
C LEU A 14 -4.86 -28.84 2.84
N GLY A 15 -4.71 -30.15 2.61
CA GLY A 15 -4.38 -30.74 1.31
C GLY A 15 -5.52 -30.87 0.31
N ARG A 16 -6.77 -30.52 0.64
CA ARG A 16 -7.91 -30.67 -0.29
C ARG A 16 -8.34 -29.40 -1.03
N GLY A 17 -7.65 -28.28 -0.85
CA GLY A 17 -7.95 -27.04 -1.60
C GLY A 17 -6.91 -25.94 -1.55
N ILE A 18 -5.84 -26.07 -0.76
CA ILE A 18 -4.81 -25.03 -0.65
C ILE A 18 -3.47 -25.62 -1.11
N SER A 19 -2.88 -24.99 -2.13
CA SER A 19 -1.58 -25.43 -2.67
C SER A 19 -0.49 -25.29 -1.59
N ARG A 20 0.44 -26.26 -1.51
CA ARG A 20 1.54 -26.28 -0.51
C ARG A 20 2.39 -25.00 -0.47
N ARG A 21 2.34 -24.17 -1.53
CA ARG A 21 3.01 -22.86 -1.60
C ARG A 21 2.42 -21.81 -0.65
N GLN A 22 1.16 -21.95 -0.22
CA GLN A 22 0.47 -20.96 0.60
C GLN A 22 0.66 -21.16 2.12
N PHE A 23 1.36 -22.21 2.55
CA PHE A 23 1.66 -22.43 3.97
C PHE A 23 3.15 -22.60 4.19
N ARG A 24 3.73 -21.77 5.08
CA ARG A 24 5.10 -21.90 5.57
C ARG A 24 5.13 -21.86 7.09
N LYS A 25 5.99 -22.68 7.69
CA LYS A 25 6.23 -22.72 9.14
C LYS A 25 7.55 -22.01 9.46
N PHE A 26 7.61 -21.38 10.62
CA PHE A 26 8.79 -20.71 11.19
C PHE A 26 9.04 -21.25 12.59
N VAL A 27 10.30 -21.41 12.99
CA VAL A 27 10.66 -21.86 14.34
C VAL A 27 10.80 -20.68 15.31
N TYR A 28 10.72 -20.95 16.62
CA TYR A 28 10.78 -19.91 17.65
C TYR A 28 12.03 -19.03 17.54
N ASP A 29 13.20 -19.65 17.35
CA ASP A 29 14.47 -18.93 17.25
C ASP A 29 14.51 -17.98 16.04
N GLU A 30 13.87 -18.36 14.93
CA GLU A 30 13.72 -17.50 13.75
C GLU A 30 12.80 -16.30 14.02
N ILE A 31 11.78 -16.47 14.86
CA ILE A 31 10.81 -15.41 15.18
C ILE A 31 11.41 -14.43 16.18
N ILE A 32 12.07 -14.93 17.23
CA ILE A 32 12.60 -14.11 18.32
C ILE A 32 13.82 -13.28 17.88
N ALA A 33 14.58 -13.76 16.90
CA ALA A 33 15.71 -13.04 16.33
C ALA A 33 15.31 -11.88 15.40
N ARG A 34 14.01 -11.73 15.07
CA ARG A 34 13.53 -10.63 14.20
C ARG A 34 13.51 -9.31 14.96
N ASP A 35 13.72 -8.22 14.24
CA ASP A 35 13.59 -6.86 14.79
C ASP A 35 12.25 -6.70 15.50
N LYS A 36 12.31 -6.30 16.78
CA LYS A 36 11.15 -6.11 17.67
C LYS A 36 10.18 -7.30 17.70
N THR A 37 10.65 -8.52 17.39
CA THR A 37 9.80 -9.71 17.27
C THR A 37 8.63 -9.49 16.29
N ASN A 38 8.88 -8.77 15.20
CA ASN A 38 7.83 -8.43 14.23
C ASN A 38 7.29 -9.68 13.52
N LEU A 39 6.00 -9.97 13.73
CA LEU A 39 5.28 -11.11 13.16
C LEU A 39 4.75 -10.89 11.74
N TYR A 40 5.02 -9.73 11.15
CA TYR A 40 4.73 -9.46 9.74
C TYR A 40 5.77 -10.20 8.87
N ILE A 41 5.46 -11.46 8.56
CA ILE A 41 6.36 -12.38 7.85
C ILE A 41 5.81 -12.65 6.45
N PHE A 42 6.56 -12.25 5.43
CA PHE A 42 6.31 -12.62 4.05
C PHE A 42 7.19 -13.81 3.64
N TRP A 43 6.62 -14.77 2.90
CA TRP A 43 7.37 -15.90 2.33
C TRP A 43 7.08 -16.17 0.86
N LEU A 44 6.23 -15.35 0.26
CA LEU A 44 5.95 -15.33 -1.16
C LEU A 44 6.31 -13.95 -1.68
N LYS A 45 7.14 -13.90 -2.72
CA LYS A 45 7.36 -12.71 -3.54
C LYS A 45 6.37 -12.80 -4.70
N ASP A 46 5.45 -11.85 -4.79
CA ASP A 46 4.62 -11.71 -5.98
C ASP A 46 5.49 -11.13 -7.10
N LYS A 47 5.35 -11.69 -8.32
CA LYS A 47 6.10 -11.30 -9.51
C LYS A 47 5.57 -10.02 -10.15
N SER A 48 4.37 -9.58 -9.79
CA SER A 48 3.81 -8.28 -10.20
C SER A 48 4.57 -7.09 -9.59
N LEU A 49 5.37 -7.32 -8.52
CA LEU A 49 6.12 -6.32 -7.76
C LEU A 49 7.53 -6.04 -8.30
N ALA A 50 7.77 -6.26 -9.59
CA ALA A 50 9.08 -6.09 -10.23
C ALA A 50 9.65 -4.65 -10.14
N ASP A 51 8.81 -3.66 -9.83
CA ASP A 51 9.22 -2.25 -9.75
C ASP A 51 9.72 -1.80 -8.37
N LEU A 52 9.56 -2.60 -7.29
CA LEU A 52 10.09 -2.20 -5.98
C LEU A 52 11.62 -2.26 -5.90
N ASP A 53 12.23 -3.19 -6.64
CA ASP A 53 13.69 -3.37 -6.62
C ASP A 53 14.42 -2.28 -7.46
N ASN A 54 13.69 -1.51 -8.28
CA ASN A 54 14.22 -0.47 -9.18
C ASN A 54 13.66 0.93 -8.86
N LEU A 55 13.19 1.17 -7.63
CA LEU A 55 12.69 2.49 -7.26
C LEU A 55 13.80 3.55 -7.31
N PRO A 56 13.51 4.75 -7.82
CA PRO A 56 14.43 5.87 -7.72
C PRO A 56 14.59 6.29 -6.25
N ASP A 57 15.61 7.11 -5.98
CA ASP A 57 15.89 7.61 -4.64
C ASP A 57 14.62 8.23 -3.99
N PRO A 58 14.37 8.00 -2.69
CA PRO A 58 13.21 8.56 -1.99
C PRO A 58 13.03 10.06 -2.20
N ASP A 59 14.11 10.83 -2.26
CA ASP A 59 14.04 12.28 -2.46
C ASP A 59 13.49 12.62 -3.86
N ILE A 60 13.82 11.81 -4.88
CA ILE A 60 13.28 11.97 -6.23
C ILE A 60 11.78 11.68 -6.22
N LEU A 61 11.35 10.58 -5.59
CA LEU A 61 9.93 10.22 -5.48
C LEU A 61 9.13 11.31 -4.75
N THR A 62 9.66 11.82 -3.65
CA THR A 62 9.03 12.90 -2.88
C THR A 62 8.84 14.14 -3.73
N ASN A 63 9.86 14.57 -4.46
CA ASN A 63 9.77 15.75 -5.33
C ASN A 63 8.73 15.57 -6.45
N VAL A 64 8.64 14.39 -7.06
CA VAL A 64 7.62 14.08 -8.08
C VAL A 64 6.21 14.13 -7.50
N ILE A 65 6.01 13.53 -6.31
CA ILE A 65 4.70 13.54 -5.64
C ILE A 65 4.28 14.97 -5.31
N ILE A 66 5.18 15.77 -4.72
CA ILE A 66 4.90 17.17 -4.37
C ILE A 66 4.53 17.96 -5.62
N GLY A 67 5.31 17.85 -6.70
CA GLY A 67 5.03 18.56 -7.95
C GLY A 67 3.66 18.17 -8.54
N ASN A 68 3.31 16.89 -8.54
CA ASN A 68 1.99 16.44 -8.99
C ASN A 68 0.86 17.01 -8.11
N MET A 69 1.07 17.07 -6.79
CA MET A 69 0.09 17.65 -5.87
C MET A 69 -0.07 19.17 -6.08
N GLU A 70 1.01 19.89 -6.35
CA GLU A 70 0.98 21.32 -6.64
C GLU A 70 0.21 21.64 -7.93
N VAL A 71 0.47 20.89 -9.00
CA VAL A 71 -0.27 20.99 -10.26
C VAL A 71 -1.76 20.70 -10.05
N SER A 72 -2.07 19.63 -9.33
CA SER A 72 -3.47 19.29 -8.99
C SER A 72 -4.14 20.42 -8.21
N LEU A 73 -3.45 21.00 -7.23
CA LEU A 73 -3.95 22.09 -6.42
C LEU A 73 -4.18 23.37 -7.24
N ALA A 74 -3.26 23.69 -8.16
CA ALA A 74 -3.41 24.82 -9.07
C ALA A 74 -4.67 24.67 -9.94
N SER A 75 -4.89 23.48 -10.50
CA SER A 75 -6.10 23.18 -11.28
C SER A 75 -7.39 23.37 -10.46
N PHE A 76 -7.42 22.91 -9.21
CA PHE A 76 -8.57 23.16 -8.32
C PHE A 76 -8.80 24.65 -8.05
N LYS A 77 -7.74 25.42 -7.85
CA LYS A 77 -7.85 26.88 -7.66
C LYS A 77 -8.41 27.58 -8.89
N GLU A 78 -7.95 27.21 -10.08
CA GLU A 78 -8.49 27.75 -11.34
C GLU A 78 -9.97 27.43 -11.49
N MET A 79 -10.40 26.20 -11.19
CA MET A 79 -11.83 25.85 -11.25
C MET A 79 -12.68 26.72 -10.31
N ILE A 80 -12.20 27.03 -9.11
CA ILE A 80 -12.91 27.92 -8.18
C ILE A 80 -13.05 29.33 -8.76
N VAL A 81 -11.98 29.86 -9.38
CA VAL A 81 -12.01 31.18 -10.02
C VAL A 81 -13.03 31.20 -11.16
N THR A 82 -13.02 30.19 -12.03
CA THR A 82 -13.98 30.06 -13.13
C THR A 82 -15.42 30.02 -12.62
N ILE A 83 -15.71 29.14 -11.66
CA ILE A 83 -17.06 28.99 -11.08
C ILE A 83 -17.55 30.30 -10.43
N ASN A 84 -16.68 31.03 -9.74
CA ASN A 84 -17.04 32.29 -9.11
C ASN A 84 -17.21 33.43 -10.11
N GLY A 85 -16.36 33.50 -11.13
CA GLY A 85 -16.48 34.47 -12.23
C GLY A 85 -17.80 34.32 -12.98
N ASP A 86 -18.17 33.08 -13.31
CA ASP A 86 -19.44 32.76 -13.96
C ASP A 86 -20.64 33.19 -13.11
N ARG A 87 -20.57 32.96 -11.80
CA ARG A 87 -21.62 33.39 -10.85
C ARG A 87 -21.79 34.91 -10.84
N GLU A 88 -20.71 35.67 -10.81
CA GLU A 88 -20.77 37.14 -10.80
C GLU A 88 -21.33 37.69 -12.11
N GLU A 89 -20.98 37.10 -13.26
CA GLU A 89 -21.54 37.48 -14.56
C GLU A 89 -23.05 37.21 -14.62
N MET A 90 -23.50 36.05 -14.13
CA MET A 90 -24.93 35.73 -14.04
C MET A 90 -25.70 36.74 -13.18
N VAL A 91 -25.15 37.15 -12.03
CA VAL A 91 -25.79 38.15 -11.15
C VAL A 91 -25.89 39.51 -11.83
N LYS A 92 -24.86 39.94 -12.58
CA LYS A 92 -24.90 41.21 -13.34
C LYS A 92 -25.98 41.20 -14.42
N ARG A 93 -26.17 40.08 -15.11
CA ARG A 93 -27.21 39.92 -16.14
C ARG A 93 -28.63 40.02 -15.56
N ILE A 94 -28.87 39.52 -14.34
CA ILE A 94 -30.20 39.58 -13.70
C ILE A 94 -30.54 41.01 -13.23
N LYS A 95 -29.54 41.83 -12.90
CA LYS A 95 -29.74 43.19 -12.37
C LYS A 95 -29.87 44.29 -13.44
N LYS A 96 -29.77 43.94 -14.73
CA LYS A 96 -29.94 44.86 -15.87
C LYS A 96 -31.34 44.70 -16.46
#